data_AF-A0AA49GPE7-F1
#
_entry.id   AF-A0AA49GPE7-F1
#
_cell.length_a   1.000
_cell.length_b   1.000
_cell.length_c   1.000
_cell.angle_alpha   90.00
_cell.angle_beta   90.00
_cell.angle_gamma   90.00
#
_symmetry.space_group_name_H-M   'P 1'
#
loop_
_entity.id
_entity.type
_entity.pdbx_description
1 polymer ?
#
loop_
_entity_poly.entity_id
_entity_poly.type
_entity_poly.pdbx_seq_one_letter_code
_entity_poly.pdbx_strand_id
1 'polypeptide(L)'
;MKHPDIRTDEDLVVGNTNYDPEGNLVYDPVIGRLALWTGIGTALAVGLISYLIATGLWLIPSFGQFAAAGPTVAVFTGGSVGLATGGLTGALIGLSKMVKKNKEKHPGNPQEREYA
;
A
#
# COMPACT_ATOMS: atom_id res chain seq x y z
N MET A 1 -41.32 15.26 -0.58
CA MET A 1 -40.98 13.83 -0.84
C MET A 1 -39.65 13.81 -1.56
N LYS A 2 -38.61 13.23 -0.96
CA LYS A 2 -37.26 13.15 -1.55
C LYS A 2 -37.28 12.01 -2.57
N HIS A 3 -36.98 12.30 -3.83
CA HIS A 3 -36.84 11.25 -4.86
C HIS A 3 -35.73 10.26 -4.43
N PRO A 4 -35.92 8.95 -4.60
CA PRO A 4 -34.83 8.00 -4.45
C PRO A 4 -33.77 8.34 -5.50
N ASP A 5 -32.53 8.53 -5.03
CA ASP A 5 -31.33 8.79 -5.84
C ASP A 5 -31.04 7.52 -6.67
N ILE A 6 -31.71 7.38 -7.81
CA ILE A 6 -31.43 6.32 -8.78
C ILE A 6 -30.16 6.73 -9.51
N ARG A 7 -29.01 6.26 -9.02
CA ARG A 7 -27.72 6.43 -9.70
C ARG A 7 -27.72 5.56 -10.94
N THR A 8 -27.73 6.18 -12.11
CA THR A 8 -27.70 5.51 -13.41
C THR A 8 -26.35 4.87 -13.68
N ASP A 9 -26.33 3.83 -14.51
CA ASP A 9 -25.11 3.11 -14.93
C ASP A 9 -24.06 4.04 -15.56
N GLU A 10 -24.46 5.25 -15.96
CA GLU A 10 -23.63 6.31 -16.51
C GLU A 10 -22.74 6.98 -15.43
N ASP A 11 -23.13 6.92 -14.15
CA ASP A 11 -22.35 7.46 -13.02
C ASP A 11 -21.13 6.55 -12.67
N LEU A 12 -21.09 5.33 -13.23
CA LEU A 12 -19.89 4.48 -13.28
C LEU A 12 -18.80 5.03 -14.19
N VAL A 13 -19.13 5.93 -15.14
CA VAL A 13 -18.21 6.32 -16.22
C VAL A 13 -17.31 7.50 -15.82
N VAL A 14 -17.74 8.47 -15.01
CA VAL A 14 -16.88 9.64 -14.70
C VAL A 14 -17.08 10.31 -13.33
N GLY A 15 -18.16 10.05 -12.58
CA GLY A 15 -18.50 10.85 -11.38
C GLY A 15 -17.94 10.35 -10.05
N ASN A 16 -17.94 9.04 -9.82
CA ASN A 16 -17.75 8.51 -8.46
C ASN A 16 -17.09 7.11 -8.40
N THR A 17 -16.05 6.84 -9.22
CA THR A 17 -15.37 5.54 -9.34
C THR A 17 -14.77 4.99 -8.02
N ASN A 18 -14.68 5.82 -6.98
CA ASN A 18 -14.21 5.39 -5.67
C ASN A 18 -15.26 4.60 -4.89
N TYR A 19 -16.51 4.60 -5.34
CA TYR A 19 -17.63 3.92 -4.71
C TYR A 19 -18.35 3.00 -5.71
N ASP A 20 -18.84 1.86 -5.24
CA ASP A 20 -19.71 0.99 -6.03
C ASP A 20 -21.17 1.52 -6.03
N PRO A 21 -22.07 0.94 -6.84
CA PRO A 21 -23.48 1.32 -6.85
C PRO A 21 -24.20 1.14 -5.50
N GLU A 22 -23.70 0.27 -4.61
CA GLU A 22 -24.21 0.04 -3.26
C GLU A 22 -23.65 1.05 -2.24
N GLY A 23 -22.76 1.94 -2.66
CA GLY A 23 -22.13 2.97 -1.84
C GLY A 23 -20.94 2.47 -1.00
N ASN A 24 -20.44 1.27 -1.25
CA ASN A 24 -19.19 0.75 -0.68
C ASN A 24 -17.97 1.44 -1.30
N LEU A 25 -16.91 1.63 -0.52
CA LEU A 25 -15.61 2.07 -1.04
C LEU A 25 -14.99 0.99 -1.93
N VAL A 26 -14.64 1.36 -3.17
CA VAL A 26 -13.88 0.54 -4.15
C VAL A 26 -12.43 0.99 -4.24
N TYR A 27 -12.15 2.28 -4.05
CA TYR A 27 -10.78 2.81 -4.00
C TYR A 27 -10.66 3.92 -2.97
N ASP A 28 -9.56 3.88 -2.20
CA ASP A 28 -9.17 4.99 -1.32
C ASP A 28 -7.74 5.44 -1.67
N PRO A 29 -7.52 6.74 -1.99
CA PRO A 29 -6.18 7.25 -2.32
C PRO A 29 -5.17 7.09 -1.18
N VAL A 30 -5.60 6.76 0.04
CA VAL A 30 -4.72 6.42 1.15
C VAL A 30 -3.85 5.19 0.86
N ILE A 31 -4.31 4.27 -0.02
CA ILE A 31 -3.55 3.09 -0.45
C ILE A 31 -2.27 3.54 -1.16
N GLY A 32 -2.43 4.39 -2.19
CA GLY A 32 -1.31 4.91 -2.96
C GLY A 32 -0.38 5.80 -2.13
N ARG A 33 -0.94 6.66 -1.28
CA ARG A 33 -0.13 7.54 -0.42
C ARG A 33 0.72 6.74 0.57
N LEU A 34 0.13 5.75 1.23
CA LEU A 34 0.88 4.92 2.19
C LEU A 34 1.94 4.10 1.47
N ALA A 35 1.59 3.44 0.35
CA ALA A 35 2.55 2.70 -0.46
C ALA A 35 3.74 3.58 -0.89
N LEU A 36 3.49 4.81 -1.33
CA LEU A 36 4.55 5.72 -1.74
C LEU A 36 5.47 6.09 -0.57
N TRP A 37 4.91 6.51 0.56
CA TRP A 37 5.70 6.97 1.71
C TRP A 37 6.49 5.83 2.36
N THR A 38 5.87 4.68 2.58
CA THR A 38 6.57 3.51 3.14
C THR A 38 7.57 2.94 2.14
N GLY A 39 7.26 2.95 0.85
CA GLY A 39 8.18 2.56 -0.22
C GLY A 39 9.43 3.42 -0.26
N ILE A 40 9.28 4.76 -0.26
CA ILE A 40 10.44 5.67 -0.23
C ILE A 40 11.25 5.49 1.06
N GLY A 41 10.59 5.43 2.21
CA GLY A 41 11.28 5.30 3.50
C GLY A 41 12.11 4.01 3.60
N THR A 42 11.54 2.88 3.17
CA THR A 42 12.23 1.59 3.15
C THR A 42 13.28 1.50 2.05
N ALA A 43 13.06 2.08 0.87
CA ALA A 43 14.07 2.16 -0.19
C ALA A 43 15.34 2.87 0.28
N LEU A 44 15.17 4.02 0.95
CA LEU A 44 16.29 4.78 1.50
C LEU A 44 17.00 4.00 2.61
N ALA A 45 16.25 3.39 3.53
CA ALA A 45 16.81 2.61 4.63
C ALA A 45 17.61 1.39 4.13
N VAL A 46 16.99 0.57 3.27
CA VAL A 46 17.62 -0.65 2.74
C VAL A 46 18.76 -0.30 1.79
N GLY A 47 18.59 0.71 0.92
CA GLY A 47 19.65 1.19 0.04
C GLY A 47 20.89 1.68 0.81
N LEU A 48 20.69 2.40 1.91
CA LEU A 48 21.78 2.83 2.79
C LEU A 48 22.47 1.64 3.49
N ILE A 49 21.70 0.67 3.99
CA ILE A 49 22.27 -0.55 4.59
C ILE A 49 23.10 -1.30 3.54
N SER A 50 22.58 -1.46 2.32
CA SER A 50 23.31 -2.09 1.23
C SER A 50 24.59 -1.34 0.84
N TYR A 51 24.57 0.00 0.85
CA TYR A 51 25.77 0.81 0.67
C TYR A 51 26.83 0.50 1.73
N LEU A 52 26.44 0.50 3.00
CA LEU A 52 27.36 0.24 4.12
C LEU A 52 27.97 -1.16 4.06
N ILE A 53 27.19 -2.15 3.63
CA ILE A 53 27.69 -3.51 3.40
C ILE A 53 28.71 -3.52 2.25
N ALA A 54 28.40 -2.82 1.15
CA ALA A 54 29.23 -2.83 -0.04
C ALA A 54 30.55 -2.05 0.13
N THR A 55 30.57 -0.98 0.91
CA THR A 55 31.80 -0.24 1.23
C THR A 55 32.65 -0.93 2.29
N GLY A 56 32.17 -2.03 2.88
CA GLY A 56 32.86 -2.71 3.97
C GLY A 56 32.83 -1.94 5.30
N LEU A 57 31.98 -0.91 5.43
CA LEU A 57 31.72 -0.26 6.72
C LEU A 57 30.94 -1.18 7.65
N TRP A 58 30.13 -2.08 7.09
CA TRP A 58 29.41 -3.12 7.82
C TRP A 58 29.70 -4.49 7.22
N LEU A 59 30.69 -5.20 7.76
CA LEU A 59 31.01 -6.54 7.28
C LEU A 59 29.99 -7.56 7.80
N ILE A 60 29.27 -8.17 6.87
CA ILE A 60 28.46 -9.37 7.12
C ILE A 60 29.20 -10.54 6.46
N PRO A 61 29.68 -11.55 7.23
CA PRO A 61 30.59 -12.61 6.75
C PRO A 61 30.12 -13.48 5.56
N SER A 62 28.94 -13.25 4.99
CA SER A 62 28.40 -14.00 3.84
C SER A 62 27.96 -13.12 2.67
N PHE A 63 28.16 -11.79 2.76
CA PHE A 63 27.75 -10.83 1.71
C PHE A 63 28.91 -10.40 0.80
N GLY A 64 30.01 -11.15 0.78
CA GLY A 64 31.19 -10.81 -0.03
C GLY A 64 30.89 -10.68 -1.53
N GLN A 65 30.01 -11.53 -2.07
CA GLN A 65 29.59 -11.45 -3.49
C GLN A 65 28.77 -10.18 -3.78
N PHE A 66 27.95 -9.76 -2.83
CA PHE A 66 27.15 -8.55 -2.93
C PHE A 66 28.03 -7.29 -2.82
N ALA A 67 29.02 -7.30 -1.92
CA ALA A 67 29.99 -6.21 -1.80
C ALA A 67 30.92 -6.12 -3.03
N ALA A 68 31.28 -7.26 -3.62
CA ALA A 68 32.09 -7.31 -4.84
C ALA A 68 31.39 -6.70 -6.07
N ALA A 69 30.06 -6.65 -6.09
CA ALA A 69 29.30 -5.98 -7.16
C ALA A 69 29.47 -4.44 -7.16
N GLY A 70 30.02 -3.89 -6.08
CA GLY A 70 30.31 -2.48 -5.92
C GLY A 70 29.17 -1.66 -5.32
N PRO A 71 29.48 -0.45 -4.78
CA PRO A 71 28.52 0.32 -3.99
C PRO A 71 27.27 0.76 -4.78
N THR A 72 27.43 1.10 -6.06
CA THR A 72 26.32 1.55 -6.92
C THR A 72 25.28 0.45 -7.13
N VAL A 73 25.74 -0.76 -7.46
CA VAL A 73 24.85 -1.91 -7.68
C VAL A 73 24.15 -2.28 -6.38
N ALA A 74 24.89 -2.31 -5.27
CA ALA A 74 24.33 -2.60 -3.95
C ALA A 74 23.24 -1.62 -3.54
N VAL A 75 23.47 -0.31 -3.70
CA VAL A 75 22.46 0.73 -3.42
C VAL A 75 21.23 0.56 -4.29
N PHE A 76 21.41 0.32 -5.59
CA PHE A 76 20.30 0.18 -6.51
C PHE A 76 19.46 -1.07 -6.21
N THR A 77 20.11 -2.21 -5.99
CA THR A 77 19.42 -3.46 -5.63
C THR A 77 18.73 -3.34 -4.27
N GLY A 78 19.44 -2.86 -3.25
CA GLY A 78 18.89 -2.65 -1.91
C GLY A 78 17.72 -1.67 -1.91
N GLY A 79 17.88 -0.54 -2.61
CA GLY A 79 16.83 0.47 -2.77
C GLY A 79 15.60 -0.08 -3.50
N SER A 80 15.79 -0.89 -4.54
CA SER A 80 14.68 -1.50 -5.30
C SER A 80 13.92 -2.51 -4.44
N VAL A 81 14.63 -3.37 -3.70
CA VAL A 81 14.01 -4.33 -2.77
C VAL A 81 13.31 -3.61 -1.64
N GLY A 82 13.92 -2.56 -1.07
CA GLY A 82 13.30 -1.70 -0.07
C GLY A 82 12.01 -1.08 -0.61
N LEU A 83 12.07 -0.46 -1.79
CA LEU A 83 10.90 0.18 -2.42
C LEU A 83 9.75 -0.80 -2.63
N ALA A 84 10.04 -2.01 -3.15
CA ALA A 84 9.03 -3.03 -3.38
C ALA A 84 8.40 -3.51 -2.07
N THR A 85 9.23 -3.82 -1.06
CA THR A 85 8.75 -4.35 0.23
C THR A 85 7.97 -3.31 1.04
N GLY A 86 8.47 -2.08 1.14
CA GLY A 86 7.74 -1.01 1.79
C GLY A 86 6.52 -0.55 1.02
N GLY A 87 6.60 -0.47 -0.31
CA GLY A 87 5.45 -0.13 -1.16
C GLY A 87 4.28 -1.10 -0.96
N LEU A 88 4.57 -2.40 -0.99
CA LEU A 88 3.60 -3.44 -0.70
C LEU A 88 3.05 -3.31 0.73
N THR A 89 3.92 -3.12 1.72
CA THR A 89 3.50 -2.97 3.13
C THR A 89 2.55 -1.78 3.31
N GLY A 90 2.87 -0.62 2.73
CA GLY A 90 2.02 0.57 2.78
C GLY A 90 0.70 0.39 2.07
N ALA A 91 0.70 -0.29 0.91
CA ALA A 91 -0.51 -0.62 0.18
C ALA A 91 -1.45 -1.51 1.03
N LEU A 92 -0.91 -2.54 1.69
CA LEU A 92 -1.67 -3.43 2.57
C LEU A 92 -2.25 -2.69 3.78
N ILE A 93 -1.48 -1.78 4.40
CA ILE A 93 -1.98 -0.94 5.51
C ILE A 93 -3.10 -0.03 5.01
N GLY A 94 -2.94 0.57 3.83
CA GLY A 94 -3.97 1.42 3.23
C GLY A 94 -5.25 0.66 2.92
N LEU A 95 -5.13 -0.56 2.40
CA LEU A 95 -6.26 -1.44 2.12
C LEU A 95 -7.00 -1.80 3.41
N SER A 96 -6.27 -2.15 4.48
CA SER A 96 -6.87 -2.43 5.79
C SER A 96 -7.66 -1.23 6.34
N LYS A 97 -7.12 -0.01 6.21
CA LYS A 97 -7.81 1.23 6.59
C LYS A 97 -9.08 1.47 5.77
N MET A 98 -9.03 1.24 4.46
CA MET A 98 -10.18 1.36 3.57
C MET A 98 -11.29 0.37 3.95
N VAL A 99 -10.95 -0.91 4.19
CA VAL A 99 -11.91 -1.95 4.61
C VAL A 99 -12.56 -1.56 5.94
N LYS A 100 -11.78 -1.08 6.92
CA LYS A 100 -12.31 -0.62 8.20
C LYS A 100 -13.30 0.54 8.03
N LYS A 101 -12.93 1.55 7.23
CA LYS A 101 -13.77 2.70 6.91
C LYS A 101 -15.08 2.29 6.20
N ASN A 102 -15.01 1.29 5.32
CA ASN A 102 -16.20 0.78 4.63
C ASN A 102 -17.18 0.10 5.61
N LYS A 103 -16.64 -0.71 6.53
CA LYS A 103 -17.43 -1.40 7.57
C LYS A 103 -18.08 -0.46 8.59
N GLU A 104 -17.42 0.66 8.90
CA GLU A 104 -17.99 1.71 9.76
C GLU A 104 -19.15 2.46 9.09
N LYS A 105 -19.09 2.64 7.78
CA LYS A 105 -20.12 3.31 6.99
C LYS A 105 -21.35 2.40 6.74
N HIS A 106 -21.12 1.10 6.67
CA HIS A 106 -22.15 0.06 6.54
C HIS A 106 -22.08 -0.90 7.74
N PRO A 107 -22.47 -0.46 8.96
CA PRO A 107 -22.52 -1.36 10.10
C PRO A 107 -23.59 -2.41 9.79
N GLY A 108 -23.16 -3.66 9.57
CA GLY A 108 -24.05 -4.76 9.20
C GLY A 108 -25.35 -4.76 9.99
N ASN A 109 -26.46 -4.93 9.28
CA ASN A 109 -27.81 -4.82 9.82
C ASN A 109 -27.93 -5.71 11.08
N PRO A 110 -28.32 -5.16 12.25
CA PRO A 110 -28.48 -5.92 13.49
C PRO A 110 -29.35 -7.18 13.33
N GLN A 111 -30.27 -7.15 12.36
CA GLN A 111 -31.20 -8.23 12.05
C GLN A 111 -30.53 -9.53 11.53
N GLU A 112 -29.33 -9.49 10.94
CA GLU A 112 -28.62 -10.72 10.51
C GLU A 112 -27.94 -11.45 11.67
N ARG A 113 -27.73 -10.79 12.81
CA ARG A 113 -27.08 -11.41 13.98
C ARG A 113 -28.06 -12.15 14.90
N GLU A 114 -29.36 -11.98 14.69
CA GLU A 114 -30.41 -12.64 15.49
C GLU A 114 -30.83 -14.01 14.92
N TYR A 115 -30.34 -14.37 13.72
CA TYR A 115 -30.68 -15.63 13.03
C TYR A 115 -29.48 -16.54 12.75
N ALA A 116 -28.29 -16.26 13.31
CA ALA A 116 -27.09 -17.10 13.22
C ALA A 116 -26.75 -17.71 14.58
#